data_AF-A0A5C5W8W0-F1
#
_entry.id   AF-A0A5C5W8W0-F1
#
_cell.length_a   1.000
_cell.length_b   1.000
_cell.length_c   1.000
_cell.angle_alpha   90.00
_cell.angle_beta   90.00
_cell.angle_gamma   90.00
#
_symmetry.space_group_name_H-M   'P 1'
#
loop_
_entity.id
_entity.type
_entity.pdbx_description
1 polymer ?
#
loop_
_entity_poly.entity_id
_entity_poly.type
_entity_poly.pdbx_seq_one_letter_code
_entity_poly.pdbx_strand_id
1 'polypeptide(L)'
;MLPATVLPTDRFTPAPESSLTVAAARTPESRTPESVVRRAEKQSLYEQYRVVTQRGQTIAPPVLERLEELDDALFAALDGDPAALDGFIRQWKAARGSTPDELLEDSRRHYVRHARARAANSMAQRLLETLGEQDRPQGLE
;
A
#
# COMPACT_ATOMS: atom_id res chain seq x y z
N MET A 1 6.16 53.95 12.31
CA MET A 1 5.47 53.61 11.05
C MET A 1 6.33 54.09 9.90
N LEU A 2 6.82 53.18 9.07
CA LEU A 2 7.60 53.47 7.85
C LEU A 2 6.91 52.75 6.68
N PRO A 3 6.87 53.34 5.47
CA PRO A 3 6.06 52.83 4.36
C PRO A 3 6.73 51.66 3.62
N ALA A 4 5.91 50.69 3.21
CA ALA A 4 6.32 49.57 2.38
C ALA A 4 6.60 50.04 0.94
N THR A 5 7.77 49.67 0.41
CA THR A 5 8.12 49.83 -1.01
C THR A 5 8.02 48.46 -1.68
N VAL A 6 7.22 48.38 -2.75
CA VAL A 6 7.13 47.22 -3.64
C VAL A 6 8.11 47.41 -4.78
N LEU A 7 8.99 46.44 -5.02
CA LEU A 7 9.85 46.37 -6.21
C LEU A 7 9.37 45.26 -7.14
N PRO A 8 9.33 45.48 -8.47
CA PRO A 8 9.02 44.44 -9.45
C PRO A 8 10.30 43.66 -9.79
N THR A 9 10.22 42.33 -9.90
CA THR A 9 11.31 41.54 -10.51
C THR A 9 10.81 40.97 -11.83
N ASP A 10 11.37 41.51 -12.90
CA ASP A 10 11.09 41.22 -14.30
C ASP A 10 11.88 39.98 -14.77
N ARG A 11 11.30 39.28 -15.75
CA ARG A 11 11.89 38.38 -16.77
C ARG A 11 12.92 37.31 -16.36
N PHE A 12 12.45 36.07 -16.33
CA PHE A 12 13.27 34.88 -16.52
C PHE A 12 13.49 34.64 -18.03
N THR A 13 14.75 34.65 -18.47
CA THR A 13 15.17 34.23 -19.83
C THR A 13 16.02 32.96 -19.66
N PRO A 14 15.67 31.79 -20.23
CA PRO A 14 16.54 30.63 -20.17
C PRO A 14 17.61 30.65 -21.28
N ALA A 15 18.85 30.35 -20.89
CA ALA A 15 20.00 30.08 -21.77
C ALA A 15 20.08 28.57 -22.14
N PRO A 16 20.83 28.19 -23.19
CA PRO A 16 20.68 26.89 -23.85
C PRO A 16 21.57 25.76 -23.29
N GLU A 17 21.01 24.56 -23.40
CA GLU A 17 21.56 23.20 -23.55
C GLU A 17 22.96 22.87 -23.01
N SER A 18 23.01 21.85 -22.15
CA SER A 18 24.17 20.97 -22.00
C SER A 18 23.70 19.52 -22.00
N SER A 19 24.25 18.79 -22.98
CA SER A 19 24.03 17.40 -23.30
C SER A 19 24.17 16.48 -22.09
N LEU A 20 23.21 15.56 -21.93
CA LEU A 20 23.38 14.39 -21.08
C LEU A 20 23.03 13.14 -21.90
N THR A 21 24.07 12.34 -22.10
CA THR A 21 24.13 11.09 -22.86
C THR A 21 23.09 10.08 -22.39
N VAL A 22 22.43 9.47 -23.37
CA VAL A 22 21.41 8.42 -23.25
C VAL A 22 21.96 7.21 -22.49
N ALA A 23 21.35 6.90 -21.34
CA ALA A 23 21.41 5.59 -20.71
C ALA A 23 19.98 5.04 -20.58
N ALA A 24 19.63 4.18 -21.54
CA ALA A 24 18.50 3.25 -21.57
C ALA A 24 17.24 3.67 -20.77
N ALA A 25 16.37 4.42 -21.45
CA ALA A 25 14.98 4.54 -21.04
C ALA A 25 14.38 3.13 -20.92
N ARG A 26 14.06 2.72 -19.68
CA ARG A 26 13.14 1.61 -19.46
C ARG A 26 11.82 2.03 -20.10
N THR A 27 11.37 1.25 -21.07
CA THR A 27 10.07 1.36 -21.71
C THR A 27 9.00 1.56 -20.64
N PRO A 28 8.21 2.64 -20.65
CA PRO A 28 7.03 2.72 -19.80
C PRO A 28 6.05 1.68 -20.34
N GLU A 29 5.88 0.57 -19.60
CA GLU A 29 4.80 -0.37 -19.85
C GLU A 29 3.48 0.42 -19.97
N SER A 30 2.78 0.17 -21.07
CA SER A 30 1.55 0.83 -21.46
C SER A 30 0.51 0.67 -20.34
N ARG A 31 0.28 1.74 -19.56
CA ARG A 31 -0.87 1.83 -18.67
C ARG A 31 -2.12 1.76 -19.54
N THR A 32 -2.91 0.71 -19.36
CA THR A 32 -4.20 0.57 -20.05
C THR A 32 -5.11 1.73 -19.64
N PRO A 33 -5.91 2.30 -20.56
CA PRO A 33 -6.79 3.44 -20.24
C PRO A 33 -7.75 3.15 -19.08
N GLU A 34 -8.13 1.89 -18.90
CA GLU A 34 -8.99 1.45 -17.81
C GLU A 34 -8.35 1.60 -16.41
N SER A 35 -7.04 1.35 -16.29
CA SER A 35 -6.29 1.56 -15.03
C SER A 35 -6.21 3.04 -14.65
N VAL A 36 -6.16 3.93 -15.64
CA VAL A 36 -6.10 5.38 -15.43
C VAL A 36 -7.44 5.92 -14.96
N VAL A 37 -8.55 5.47 -15.56
CA VAL A 37 -9.91 5.89 -15.18
C VAL A 37 -10.24 5.44 -13.76
N ARG A 38 -9.98 4.18 -13.42
CA ARG A 38 -10.23 3.68 -12.05
C ARG A 38 -9.41 4.42 -11.00
N ARG A 39 -8.17 4.80 -11.33
CA ARG A 39 -7.34 5.61 -10.44
C ARG A 39 -7.91 7.02 -10.24
N ALA A 40 -8.39 7.66 -11.30
CA ALA A 40 -9.01 8.97 -11.23
C ALA A 40 -10.32 8.97 -10.41
N GLU A 41 -11.16 7.94 -10.58
CA GLU A 41 -12.39 7.76 -9.78
C GLU A 41 -12.06 7.55 -8.30
N LYS A 42 -11.09 6.69 -7.99
CA LYS A 42 -10.62 6.47 -6.62
C LYS A 42 -10.06 7.75 -5.98
N GLN A 43 -9.33 8.54 -6.76
CA GLN A 43 -8.79 9.82 -6.31
C GLN A 43 -9.88 10.86 -6.03
N SER A 44 -10.93 10.89 -6.86
CA SER A 44 -12.13 11.72 -6.62
C SER A 44 -12.87 11.31 -5.34
N LEU A 45 -12.95 10.02 -5.02
CA LEU A 45 -13.52 9.54 -3.76
C LEU A 45 -12.68 10.00 -2.55
N TYR A 46 -11.35 9.96 -2.64
CA TYR A 46 -10.50 10.45 -1.54
C TYR A 46 -10.57 11.96 -1.33
N GLU A 47 -10.86 12.74 -2.37
CA GLU A 47 -11.13 14.17 -2.23
C GLU A 47 -12.45 14.43 -1.50
N GLN A 48 -13.42 13.52 -1.64
CA GLN A 48 -14.71 13.60 -0.96
C GLN A 48 -14.66 13.13 0.51
N TYR A 49 -13.76 12.19 0.86
CA TYR A 49 -13.64 11.64 2.20
C TYR A 49 -12.27 11.90 2.82
N ARG A 50 -12.26 12.71 3.90
CA ARG A 50 -11.06 12.91 4.71
C ARG A 50 -10.87 11.72 5.67
N VAL A 51 -9.81 10.93 5.45
CA VAL A 51 -9.42 9.87 6.38
C VAL A 51 -8.57 10.44 7.51
N VAL A 52 -9.00 10.18 8.74
CA VAL A 52 -8.36 10.68 9.96
C VAL A 52 -8.01 9.49 10.85
N THR A 53 -6.78 9.46 11.36
CA THR A 53 -6.35 8.44 12.31
C THR A 53 -7.09 8.60 13.65
N GLN A 54 -7.04 7.58 14.51
CA GLN A 54 -7.56 7.68 15.88
C GLN A 54 -6.89 8.79 16.71
N ARG A 55 -5.72 9.27 16.27
CA ARG A 55 -4.97 10.39 16.87
C ARG A 55 -5.32 11.75 16.26
N GLY A 56 -6.31 11.83 15.38
CA GLY A 56 -6.73 13.08 14.74
C GLY A 56 -5.86 13.52 13.56
N GLN A 57 -4.90 12.71 13.12
CA GLN A 57 -4.05 13.06 11.97
C GLN A 57 -4.76 12.76 10.66
N THR A 58 -4.79 13.72 9.73
CA THR A 58 -5.32 13.47 8.39
C THR A 58 -4.28 12.73 7.54
N ILE A 59 -4.70 11.64 6.89
CA ILE A 59 -3.84 10.89 5.97
C ILE A 59 -4.01 11.48 4.57
N ALA A 60 -2.90 11.83 3.92
CA ALA A 60 -2.94 12.32 2.55
C ALA A 60 -3.34 11.18 1.58
N PRO A 61 -4.15 11.43 0.53
CA PRO A 61 -4.62 10.39 -0.38
C PRO A 61 -3.52 9.49 -0.98
N PRO A 62 -2.36 10.02 -1.43
CA PRO A 62 -1.29 9.16 -1.94
C PRO A 62 -0.64 8.27 -0.87
N VAL A 63 -0.72 8.66 0.40
CA VAL A 63 -0.23 7.85 1.52
C VAL A 63 -1.23 6.75 1.83
N LEU A 64 -2.52 7.09 1.84
CA LEU A 64 -3.60 6.13 2.04
C LEU A 64 -3.62 5.05 0.95
N GLU A 65 -3.49 5.43 -0.33
CA GLU A 65 -3.42 4.49 -1.45
C GLU A 65 -2.29 3.46 -1.25
N ARG A 66 -1.12 3.91 -0.79
CA ARG A 66 0.02 3.01 -0.49
C ARG A 66 -0.24 2.08 0.68
N LEU A 67 -0.94 2.55 1.72
CA LEU A 67 -1.30 1.70 2.86
C LEU A 67 -2.29 0.62 2.42
N GLU A 68 -3.27 0.95 1.59
CA GLU A 68 -4.19 -0.04 1.02
C GLU A 68 -3.49 -1.04 0.11
N GLU A 69 -2.55 -0.61 -0.74
CA GLU A 69 -1.75 -1.52 -1.56
C GLU A 69 -0.97 -2.54 -0.70
N LEU A 70 -0.44 -2.10 0.45
CA LEU A 70 0.22 -2.98 1.42
C LEU A 70 -0.76 -3.96 2.07
N ASP A 71 -1.97 -3.50 2.42
CA ASP A 71 -3.03 -4.33 2.99
C ASP A 71 -3.41 -5.45 2.01
N ASP A 72 -3.70 -5.11 0.75
CA ASP A 72 -4.09 -6.05 -0.30
C ASP A 72 -3.01 -7.11 -0.53
N ALA A 73 -1.75 -6.69 -0.66
CA ALA A 73 -0.62 -7.59 -0.87
C ALA A 73 -0.41 -8.54 0.33
N LEU A 74 -0.54 -8.03 1.55
CA LEU A 74 -0.41 -8.86 2.74
C LEU A 74 -1.55 -9.87 2.86
N PHE A 75 -2.79 -9.45 2.63
CA PHE A 75 -3.93 -10.35 2.78
C PHE A 75 -3.91 -11.46 1.73
N ALA A 76 -3.57 -11.15 0.48
CA ALA A 76 -3.32 -12.16 -0.54
C ALA A 76 -2.21 -13.14 -0.11
N ALA A 77 -1.12 -12.65 0.50
CA ALA A 77 -0.04 -13.49 1.02
C ALA A 77 -0.52 -14.42 2.16
N LEU A 78 -1.34 -13.90 3.08
CA LEU A 78 -1.92 -14.68 4.19
C LEU A 78 -2.94 -15.73 3.71
N ASP A 79 -3.56 -15.50 2.55
CA ASP A 79 -4.45 -16.46 1.88
C ASP A 79 -3.68 -17.51 1.06
N GLY A 80 -2.35 -17.42 1.02
CA GLY A 80 -1.48 -18.45 0.48
C GLY A 80 -0.87 -18.12 -0.87
N ASP A 81 -0.94 -16.88 -1.36
CA ASP A 81 -0.22 -16.45 -2.55
C ASP A 81 1.24 -16.09 -2.23
N PRO A 82 2.23 -16.93 -2.61
CA PRO A 82 3.64 -16.64 -2.35
C PRO A 82 4.16 -15.45 -3.17
N ALA A 83 3.61 -15.17 -4.36
CA ALA A 83 4.03 -14.04 -5.17
C ALA A 83 3.58 -12.70 -4.55
N ALA A 84 2.43 -12.71 -3.86
CA ALA A 84 1.95 -11.57 -3.09
C ALA A 84 2.87 -11.26 -1.90
N LEU A 85 3.46 -12.27 -1.25
CA LEU A 85 4.43 -12.04 -0.17
C LEU A 85 5.68 -11.31 -0.67
N ASP A 86 6.21 -11.74 -1.81
CA ASP A 86 7.35 -11.07 -2.45
C ASP A 86 6.98 -9.64 -2.88
N GLY A 87 5.75 -9.44 -3.38
CA GLY A 87 5.17 -8.14 -3.67
C GLY A 87 5.13 -7.22 -2.46
N PHE A 88 4.56 -7.72 -1.36
CA PHE A 88 4.47 -7.00 -0.08
C PHE A 88 5.85 -6.58 0.43
N ILE A 89 6.85 -7.47 0.40
CA ILE A 89 8.22 -7.13 0.86
C ILE A 89 8.81 -5.97 0.04
N ARG A 90 8.60 -5.96 -1.28
CA ARG A 90 9.07 -4.87 -2.15
C ARG A 90 8.34 -3.56 -1.85
N GLN A 91 7.02 -3.61 -1.76
CA GLN A 91 6.18 -2.44 -1.49
C GLN A 91 6.47 -1.86 -0.10
N TRP A 92 6.67 -2.70 0.92
CA TRP A 92 7.02 -2.29 2.27
C TRP A 92 8.31 -1.47 2.31
N LYS A 93 9.35 -1.96 1.60
CA LYS A 93 10.63 -1.24 1.48
C LYS A 93 10.45 0.11 0.80
N ALA A 94 9.64 0.18 -0.26
CA ALA A 94 9.35 1.44 -0.94
C ALA A 94 8.57 2.41 -0.04
N ALA A 95 7.57 1.92 0.69
CA ALA A 95 6.71 2.71 1.56
C ALA A 95 7.49 3.37 2.71
N ARG A 96 8.52 2.71 3.25
CA ARG A 96 9.40 3.30 4.29
C ARG A 96 10.08 4.60 3.87
N GLY A 97 10.25 4.86 2.57
CA GLY A 97 10.83 6.10 2.08
C GLY A 97 9.82 7.24 1.88
N SER A 98 8.52 6.95 1.85
CA SER A 98 7.48 7.88 1.38
C SER A 98 6.25 7.99 2.29
N THR A 99 6.14 7.13 3.30
CA THR A 99 5.02 7.07 4.23
C THR A 99 5.52 7.38 5.64
N PRO A 100 4.81 8.19 6.44
CA PRO A 100 5.18 8.43 7.83
C PRO A 100 5.35 7.13 8.64
N ASP A 101 6.46 7.02 9.37
CA ASP A 101 6.80 5.82 10.13
C ASP A 101 5.70 5.41 11.14
N GLU A 102 5.01 6.39 11.73
CA GLU A 102 3.90 6.16 12.66
C GLU A 102 2.77 5.34 12.02
N LEU A 103 2.41 5.65 10.76
CA LEU A 103 1.35 4.95 10.03
C LEU A 103 1.79 3.55 9.62
N LEU A 104 3.06 3.38 9.24
CA LEU A 104 3.61 2.06 8.93
C LEU A 104 3.65 1.18 10.18
N GLU A 105 4.07 1.72 11.32
CA GLU A 105 4.12 0.96 12.56
C GLU A 105 2.72 0.58 13.05
N ASP A 106 1.74 1.46 12.91
CA ASP A 106 0.32 1.16 13.18
C ASP A 106 -0.19 0.02 12.29
N SER A 107 0.11 0.08 10.98
CA SER A 107 -0.25 -0.95 10.01
C SER A 107 0.43 -2.28 10.33
N ARG A 108 1.73 -2.28 10.66
CA ARG A 108 2.48 -3.48 11.08
C ARG A 108 1.84 -4.17 12.27
N ARG A 109 1.40 -3.42 13.29
CA ARG A 109 0.72 -4.00 14.46
C ARG A 109 -0.60 -4.66 14.06
N HIS A 110 -1.35 -4.06 13.15
CA HIS A 110 -2.57 -4.65 12.60
C HIS A 110 -2.29 -5.94 11.83
N TYR A 111 -1.25 -5.94 10.99
CA TYR A 111 -0.81 -7.09 10.21
C TYR A 111 -0.44 -8.29 11.09
N VAL A 112 0.37 -8.06 12.13
CA VAL A 112 0.74 -9.12 13.07
C VAL A 112 -0.49 -9.68 13.78
N ARG A 113 -1.44 -8.84 14.16
CA ARG A 113 -2.70 -9.29 14.78
C ARG A 113 -3.51 -10.17 13.82
N HIS A 114 -3.66 -9.76 12.57
CA HIS A 114 -4.36 -10.55 11.54
C HIS A 114 -3.66 -11.89 11.26
N ALA A 115 -2.34 -11.88 11.06
CA ALA A 115 -1.57 -13.09 10.82
C ALA A 115 -1.70 -14.10 11.98
N ARG A 116 -1.65 -13.63 13.23
CA ARG A 116 -1.86 -14.47 14.42
C ARG A 116 -3.25 -15.08 14.47
N ALA A 117 -4.29 -14.29 14.22
CA ALA A 117 -5.67 -14.78 14.19
C ALA A 117 -5.85 -15.84 13.09
N ARG A 118 -5.31 -15.59 11.89
CA ARG A 118 -5.34 -16.54 10.77
C ARG A 118 -4.64 -17.86 11.13
N ALA A 119 -3.45 -17.79 11.72
CA ALA A 119 -2.68 -18.97 12.12
C ALA A 119 -3.42 -19.81 13.18
N ALA A 120 -4.02 -19.16 14.18
CA ALA A 120 -4.81 -19.83 15.21
C ALA A 120 -6.01 -20.56 14.60
N ASN A 121 -6.72 -19.93 13.66
CA ASN A 121 -7.85 -20.56 12.95
C ASN A 121 -7.42 -21.78 12.13
N SER A 122 -6.30 -21.68 11.40
CA SER A 122 -5.77 -22.82 10.63
C SER A 122 -5.32 -23.98 11.53
N MET A 123 -4.87 -23.70 12.75
CA MET A 123 -4.52 -24.74 13.73
C MET A 123 -5.78 -25.41 14.28
N ALA A 124 -6.81 -24.63 14.62
CA ALA A 124 -8.08 -25.14 15.10
C ALA A 124 -8.78 -26.03 14.05
N GLN A 125 -8.79 -25.63 12.78
CA GLN A 125 -9.34 -26.43 11.69
C GLN A 125 -8.63 -27.79 11.56
N ARG A 126 -7.29 -27.80 11.56
CA ARG A 126 -6.52 -29.05 11.51
C ARG A 126 -6.81 -29.97 12.70
N LEU A 127 -6.99 -29.42 13.90
CA LEU A 127 -7.37 -30.21 15.07
C LEU A 127 -8.76 -30.83 14.91
N LEU A 128 -9.75 -30.07 14.43
CA LEU A 128 -11.09 -30.59 14.16
C LEU A 128 -11.09 -31.68 13.09
N GLU A 129 -10.30 -31.53 12.01
CA GLU A 129 -10.13 -32.56 10.99
C GLU A 129 -9.55 -33.85 11.60
N THR A 130 -8.48 -33.73 12.40
CA THR A 130 -7.87 -34.91 13.05
C THR A 130 -8.80 -35.61 14.03
N LEU A 131 -9.63 -34.86 14.77
CA LEU A 131 -10.60 -35.42 15.72
C LEU A 131 -11.81 -36.04 15.00
N GLY A 132 -12.28 -35.43 13.91
CA GLY A 132 -13.38 -35.95 13.10
C GLY A 132 -13.02 -37.20 12.27
N GLU A 133 -11.74 -37.41 11.97
CA GLU A 133 -11.27 -38.65 11.33
C GLU A 133 -11.19 -39.84 12.29
N GLN A 134 -11.01 -39.60 13.60
CA GLN A 134 -10.98 -40.68 14.61
C GLN A 134 -12.36 -41.27 14.91
N ASP A 135 -13.44 -40.55 14.62
CA ASP A 135 -14.83 -41.00 14.83
C ASP A 135 -15.46 -41.71 13.61
N ARG A 136 -14.71 -41.95 12.53
CA ARG A 136 -15.24 -42.79 11.43
C ARG A 136 -15.25 -44.25 11.89
N PRO A 137 -16.42 -44.92 11.94
CA PRO A 137 -16.48 -46.34 12.29
C PRO A 137 -15.68 -47.13 11.25
N GLN A 138 -14.60 -47.78 11.69
CA GLN A 138 -13.92 -48.78 10.89
C GLN A 138 -14.93 -49.88 10.60
N GLY A 139 -15.11 -50.20 9.32
CA GLY A 139 -16.14 -51.10 8.84
C GLY A 139 -16.22 -52.40 9.63
N LEU A 140 -17.45 -52.75 10.01
CA LEU A 140 -17.82 -54.12 10.29
C LEU A 140 -17.74 -54.88 8.95
N GLU A 141 -16.63 -55.56 8.72
CA GLU A 141 -16.59 -56.72 7.79
C GLU A 141 -16.80 -58.01 8.57
#